data_AF-A0A3T1D5S8-F1
#
_entry.id   AF-A0A3T1D5S8-F1
#
_cell.length_a   1.000
_cell.length_b   1.000
_cell.length_c   1.000
_cell.angle_alpha   90.00
_cell.angle_beta   90.00
_cell.angle_gamma   90.00
#
_symmetry.space_group_name_H-M   'P 1'
#
loop_
_entity.id
_entity.type
_entity.pdbx_description
1 polymer ?
#
loop_
_entity_poly.entity_id
_entity_poly.type
_entity_poly.pdbx_seq_one_letter_code
_entity_poly.pdbx_strand_id
1 'polypeptide(L)'
;MILNEDISSLSLYKDVVEIAEQKGIEIIFSTLEEEKSSSELGVSSFNPEKKIIQIEIRPSVINRVEVFIHELLHAKSYLLGNPYIQSYSMIQINPYFHNIIGSINNSFHHHIMVYPEMKRLGYNQDDIDKQFIDNILENCDKVFEGTEKLAHAVNLLELYLRSPESILNVEHKIKKTQSDEYQLFIDLKNSILPITSPLEMRAAYAKVLKKLNEFVYQIANESLYLNIIILVSPIFPDSYLEKSAAFSLYTLKLKGYPHVFVLDKDHNQCCYFLSNNGKDLDKNYVNNILKESKLSDLIKMLS
;
A
#
# COMPACT_ATOMS: atom_id res chain seq x y z
N MET A 1 14.29 -13.31 20.17
CA MET A 1 12.82 -13.28 20.27
C MET A 1 12.44 -12.00 20.99
N ILE A 2 11.71 -11.10 20.32
CA ILE A 2 11.44 -9.72 20.78
C ILE A 2 9.97 -9.55 21.23
N LEU A 3 9.25 -10.66 21.34
CA LEU A 3 7.90 -10.65 21.89
C LEU A 3 8.00 -10.57 23.42
N ASN A 4 7.69 -9.40 23.97
CA ASN A 4 7.41 -9.26 25.39
C ASN A 4 6.16 -10.10 25.73
N GLU A 5 6.13 -10.72 26.91
CA GLU A 5 5.01 -11.52 27.42
C GLU A 5 3.68 -10.74 27.33
N ASP A 6 3.73 -9.44 27.61
CA ASP A 6 2.58 -8.53 27.52
C ASP A 6 1.96 -8.52 26.12
N ILE A 7 2.76 -8.52 25.05
CA ILE A 7 2.29 -8.51 23.66
C ILE A 7 1.67 -9.86 23.29
N SER A 8 2.32 -10.96 23.68
CA SER A 8 1.80 -12.31 23.40
C SER A 8 0.47 -12.60 24.10
N SER A 9 0.17 -11.86 25.17
CA SER A 9 -1.08 -11.99 25.91
C SER A 9 -2.28 -11.30 25.24
N LEU A 10 -2.03 -10.34 24.33
CA LEU A 10 -3.06 -9.55 23.66
C LEU A 10 -4.00 -10.44 22.83
N SER A 11 -5.30 -10.15 22.89
CA SER A 11 -6.31 -10.85 22.07
C SER A 11 -6.06 -10.66 20.57
N LEU A 12 -5.64 -9.46 20.16
CA LEU A 12 -5.28 -9.16 18.77
C LEU A 12 -4.11 -10.02 18.29
N TYR A 13 -3.07 -10.21 19.12
CA TYR A 13 -1.93 -11.05 18.77
C TYR A 13 -2.38 -12.49 18.50
N LYS A 14 -3.17 -13.06 19.41
CA LYS A 14 -3.69 -14.43 19.29
C LYS A 14 -4.54 -14.62 18.03
N ASP A 15 -5.45 -13.66 17.77
CA ASP A 15 -6.29 -13.65 16.57
C ASP A 15 -5.46 -13.58 15.28
N VAL A 16 -4.44 -12.73 15.24
CA VAL A 16 -3.51 -12.63 14.10
C VAL A 16 -2.76 -13.93 13.87
N VAL A 17 -2.21 -14.55 14.91
CA VAL A 17 -1.50 -15.84 14.81
C VAL A 17 -2.45 -16.95 14.37
N GLU A 18 -3.66 -17.02 14.94
CA GLU A 18 -4.65 -18.04 14.58
C GLU A 18 -5.07 -17.94 13.10
N ILE A 19 -5.35 -16.74 12.59
CA ILE A 19 -5.69 -16.54 11.18
C ILE A 19 -4.50 -16.91 10.27
N ALA A 20 -3.28 -16.54 10.67
CA ALA A 20 -2.07 -16.89 9.94
C ALA A 20 -1.85 -18.40 9.85
N GLU A 21 -2.01 -19.12 10.97
CA GLU A 21 -1.92 -20.59 11.02
C GLU A 21 -2.96 -21.24 10.10
N GLN A 22 -4.23 -20.80 10.16
CA GLN A 22 -5.30 -21.30 9.28
C GLN A 22 -4.99 -21.10 7.79
N LYS A 23 -4.24 -20.04 7.45
CA LYS A 23 -3.85 -19.71 6.07
C LYS A 23 -2.49 -20.30 5.67
N GLY A 24 -1.78 -20.95 6.59
CA GLY A 24 -0.42 -21.44 6.36
C GLY A 24 0.56 -20.30 6.04
N ILE A 25 0.41 -19.16 6.73
CA ILE A 25 1.28 -17.99 6.65
C ILE A 25 2.10 -17.92 7.93
N GLU A 26 3.41 -17.74 7.81
CA GLU A 26 4.32 -17.57 8.95
C GLU A 26 4.36 -16.09 9.37
N ILE A 27 4.39 -15.81 10.68
CA ILE A 27 4.60 -14.47 11.21
C ILE A 27 5.96 -14.41 11.91
N ILE A 28 6.82 -13.50 11.44
CA ILE A 28 8.17 -13.31 11.96
C ILE A 28 8.24 -11.94 12.65
N PHE A 29 8.78 -11.94 13.87
CA PHE A 29 9.05 -10.71 14.63
C PHE A 29 10.56 -10.46 14.73
N SER A 30 11.02 -9.32 14.24
CA SER A 30 12.42 -8.89 14.27
C SER A 30 12.58 -7.46 14.78
N THR A 31 13.82 -7.06 15.07
CA THR A 31 14.16 -5.66 15.34
C THR A 31 14.52 -4.98 14.05
N LEU A 32 13.98 -3.78 13.82
CA LEU A 32 14.45 -2.94 12.72
C LEU A 32 15.91 -2.55 12.96
N GLU A 33 16.77 -2.67 11.94
CA GLU A 33 18.14 -2.17 12.03
C GLU A 33 18.13 -0.65 12.25
N GLU A 34 19.02 -0.12 13.09
CA GLU A 34 19.16 1.33 13.33
C GLU A 34 19.83 2.00 12.12
N GLU A 35 19.13 2.10 10.99
CA GLU A 35 19.51 3.05 9.95
C GLU A 35 19.18 4.47 10.42
N LYS A 36 20.14 5.39 10.29
CA LYS A 36 20.08 6.77 10.80
C LYS A 36 18.97 7.64 10.19
N SER A 37 18.21 7.14 9.20
CA SER A 37 17.30 7.95 8.38
C SER A 37 15.85 7.50 8.33
N SER A 38 15.46 6.31 8.81
CA SER A 38 14.03 5.97 8.85
C SER A 38 13.37 6.67 10.05
N SER A 39 12.24 7.34 9.84
CA SER A 39 11.40 7.88 10.93
C SER A 39 10.43 6.82 11.47
N GLU A 40 10.39 5.64 10.84
CA GLU A 40 9.47 4.57 11.15
C GLU A 40 9.83 3.88 12.47
N LEU A 41 8.83 3.75 13.33
CA LEU A 41 8.94 3.14 14.65
C LEU A 41 8.67 1.62 14.59
N GLY A 42 7.87 1.20 13.61
CA GLY A 42 7.58 -0.17 13.27
C GLY A 42 7.26 -0.28 11.77
N VAL A 43 7.39 -1.50 11.24
CA VAL A 43 7.04 -1.84 9.86
C VAL A 43 6.41 -3.22 9.82
N SER A 44 5.33 -3.36 9.04
CA SER A 44 4.68 -4.63 8.75
C SER A 44 4.63 -4.87 7.24
N SER A 45 5.32 -5.92 6.79
CA SER A 45 5.42 -6.28 5.38
C SER A 45 4.94 -7.71 5.12
N PHE A 46 4.34 -7.96 3.95
CA PHE A 46 3.86 -9.27 3.55
C PHE A 46 4.54 -9.74 2.26
N ASN A 47 5.12 -10.93 2.31
CA ASN A 47 5.65 -11.65 1.16
C ASN A 47 4.71 -12.81 0.81
N PRO A 48 3.88 -12.70 -0.25
CA PRO A 48 2.93 -13.74 -0.62
C PRO A 48 3.60 -15.01 -1.13
N GLU A 49 4.70 -14.88 -1.89
CA GLU A 49 5.42 -16.01 -2.49
C GLU A 49 6.02 -16.92 -1.41
N LYS A 50 6.56 -16.31 -0.35
CA LYS A 50 7.11 -17.05 0.80
C LYS A 50 6.06 -17.36 1.86
N LYS A 51 4.86 -16.78 1.76
CA LYS A 51 3.81 -16.81 2.79
C LYS A 51 4.32 -16.36 4.15
N ILE A 52 5.04 -15.24 4.18
CA ILE A 52 5.63 -14.67 5.41
C ILE A 52 5.11 -13.25 5.61
N ILE A 53 4.62 -12.95 6.81
CA ILE A 53 4.44 -11.59 7.30
C ILE A 53 5.60 -11.28 8.26
N GLN A 54 6.31 -10.20 8.00
CA GLN A 54 7.41 -9.72 8.84
C GLN A 54 6.98 -8.44 9.56
N ILE A 55 7.06 -8.45 10.88
CA ILE A 55 6.79 -7.33 11.77
C ILE A 55 8.09 -6.93 12.45
N GLU A 56 8.54 -5.71 12.17
CA GLU A 56 9.82 -5.19 12.65
C GLU A 56 9.58 -3.97 13.52
N ILE A 57 10.05 -3.98 14.76
CA ILE A 57 9.90 -2.86 15.68
C ILE A 57 11.27 -2.29 16.02
N ARG A 58 11.40 -0.96 16.04
CA ARG A 58 12.65 -0.31 16.42
C ARG A 58 12.96 -0.55 17.91
N PRO A 59 14.22 -0.85 18.28
CA PRO A 59 14.59 -1.12 19.68
C PRO A 59 14.17 -0.02 20.68
N SER A 60 14.23 1.25 20.27
CA SER A 60 13.89 2.39 21.11
C SER A 60 12.42 2.46 21.54
N VAL A 61 11.52 1.75 20.85
CA VAL A 61 10.08 1.73 21.12
C VAL A 61 9.57 0.33 21.42
N ILE A 62 10.45 -0.62 21.72
CA ILE A 62 10.10 -2.03 21.90
C ILE A 62 9.16 -2.31 23.08
N ASN A 63 9.04 -1.36 24.00
CA ASN A 63 8.12 -1.44 25.14
C ASN A 63 6.80 -0.70 24.90
N ARG A 64 6.58 -0.13 23.71
CA ARG A 64 5.39 0.64 23.35
C ARG A 64 4.34 -0.25 22.71
N VAL A 65 3.36 -0.69 23.51
CA VAL A 65 2.31 -1.63 23.09
C VAL A 65 1.51 -1.11 21.89
N GLU A 66 1.25 0.19 21.84
CA GLU A 66 0.53 0.86 20.76
C GLU A 66 1.23 0.73 19.40
N VAL A 67 2.56 0.67 19.36
CA VAL A 67 3.33 0.44 18.13
C VAL A 67 3.14 -1.00 17.66
N PHE A 68 3.18 -1.98 18.56
CA PHE A 68 2.90 -3.38 18.21
C PHE A 68 1.47 -3.56 17.71
N ILE A 69 0.49 -2.92 18.33
CA ILE A 69 -0.91 -3.00 17.92
C ILE A 69 -1.08 -2.42 16.51
N HIS A 70 -0.44 -1.29 16.23
CA HIS A 70 -0.43 -0.69 14.90
C HIS A 70 0.08 -1.68 13.84
N GLU A 71 1.26 -2.29 14.06
CA GLU A 71 1.83 -3.24 13.09
C GLU A 71 1.06 -4.56 13.00
N LEU A 72 0.48 -5.04 14.11
CA LEU A 72 -0.40 -6.21 14.12
C LEU A 72 -1.69 -5.96 13.33
N LEU A 73 -2.22 -4.74 13.33
CA LEU A 73 -3.39 -4.38 12.52
C LEU A 73 -3.06 -4.33 11.03
N HIS A 74 -1.85 -3.88 10.65
CA HIS A 74 -1.36 -4.07 9.28
C HIS A 74 -1.24 -5.54 8.91
N ALA A 75 -0.64 -6.37 9.78
CA ALA A 75 -0.54 -7.80 9.58
C ALA A 75 -1.93 -8.45 9.39
N LYS A 76 -2.88 -8.09 10.25
CA LYS A 76 -4.28 -8.52 10.15
C LYS A 76 -4.93 -8.09 8.85
N SER A 77 -4.66 -6.86 8.38
CA SER A 77 -5.14 -6.38 7.07
C SER A 77 -4.72 -7.31 5.93
N TYR A 78 -3.45 -7.70 5.88
CA TYR A 78 -2.95 -8.69 4.90
C TYR A 78 -3.65 -10.04 5.03
N LEU A 79 -3.79 -10.55 6.26
CA LEU A 79 -4.43 -11.83 6.52
C LEU A 79 -5.92 -11.85 6.14
N LEU A 80 -6.61 -10.73 6.27
CA LEU A 80 -8.02 -10.58 5.85
C LEU A 80 -8.16 -10.43 4.33
N GLY A 81 -7.06 -10.39 3.57
CA GLY A 81 -7.09 -10.29 2.12
C GLY A 81 -7.36 -8.89 1.60
N ASN A 82 -7.11 -7.85 2.41
CA ASN A 82 -7.09 -6.49 1.89
C ASN A 82 -5.98 -6.38 0.83
N PRO A 83 -6.26 -5.73 -0.31
CA PRO A 83 -5.27 -5.62 -1.35
C PRO A 83 -4.14 -4.70 -0.89
N TYR A 84 -2.92 -5.08 -1.24
CA TYR A 84 -1.74 -4.26 -1.03
C TYR A 84 -0.96 -4.15 -2.34
N ILE A 85 -0.07 -3.18 -2.37
CA ILE A 85 0.79 -2.93 -3.52
C ILE A 85 2.14 -3.62 -3.33
N GLN A 86 2.66 -4.20 -4.42
CA GLN A 86 3.96 -4.83 -4.44
C GLN A 86 4.81 -4.16 -5.52
N SER A 87 5.93 -3.56 -5.09
CA SER A 87 6.98 -3.10 -6.01
C SER A 87 7.99 -4.22 -6.22
N TYR A 88 8.22 -4.61 -7.46
CA TYR A 88 9.20 -5.65 -7.79
C TYR A 88 10.55 -5.00 -8.07
N SER A 89 11.62 -5.58 -7.51
CA SER A 89 13.00 -5.09 -7.66
C SER A 89 13.48 -5.01 -9.11
N MET A 90 12.87 -5.78 -10.02
CA MET A 90 13.18 -5.78 -11.45
C MET A 90 12.57 -4.60 -12.23
N ILE A 91 11.62 -3.86 -11.65
CA ILE A 91 11.06 -2.64 -12.23
C ILE A 91 11.78 -1.47 -11.58
N GLN A 92 12.63 -0.79 -12.35
CA GLN A 92 13.30 0.40 -11.88
C GLN A 92 12.29 1.54 -11.75
N ILE A 93 11.93 1.84 -10.50
CA ILE A 93 11.18 3.04 -10.14
C ILE A 93 12.15 3.97 -9.43
N ASN A 94 11.98 5.28 -9.58
CA ASN A 94 12.81 6.23 -8.84
C ASN A 94 12.71 5.95 -7.32
N PRO A 95 13.83 5.88 -6.58
CA PRO A 95 13.83 5.57 -5.15
C PRO A 95 12.79 6.31 -4.31
N TYR A 96 12.55 7.60 -4.56
CA TYR A 96 11.56 8.35 -3.78
C TYR A 96 10.13 7.83 -3.94
N PHE A 97 9.79 7.22 -5.08
CA PHE A 97 8.46 6.65 -5.27
C PHE A 97 8.23 5.43 -4.42
N HIS A 98 9.25 4.65 -4.07
CA HIS A 98 9.05 3.53 -3.15
C HIS A 98 8.46 4.03 -1.82
N ASN A 99 8.94 5.18 -1.33
CA ASN A 99 8.41 5.81 -0.13
C ASN A 99 6.97 6.31 -0.35
N ILE A 100 6.71 7.02 -1.46
CA ILE A 100 5.35 7.51 -1.79
C ILE A 100 4.35 6.35 -1.86
N ILE A 101 4.73 5.27 -2.53
CA ILE A 101 3.92 4.07 -2.70
C ILE A 101 3.69 3.41 -1.34
N GLY A 102 4.74 3.19 -0.54
CA GLY A 102 4.62 2.71 0.84
C GLY A 102 3.65 3.55 1.69
N SER A 103 3.80 4.88 1.67
CA SER A 103 2.90 5.79 2.39
C SER A 103 1.45 5.69 1.90
N ILE A 104 1.22 5.59 0.59
CA ILE A 104 -0.13 5.37 0.05
C ILE A 104 -0.71 4.04 0.56
N ASN A 105 0.07 2.96 0.53
CA ASN A 105 -0.35 1.66 1.06
C ASN A 105 -0.80 1.78 2.52
N ASN A 106 0.01 2.47 3.33
CA ASN A 106 -0.29 2.70 4.74
C ASN A 106 -1.55 3.54 4.90
N SER A 107 -1.73 4.63 4.15
CA SER A 107 -2.94 5.46 4.24
C SER A 107 -4.23 4.68 3.93
N PHE A 108 -4.23 3.76 2.97
CA PHE A 108 -5.39 2.89 2.75
C PHE A 108 -5.66 1.98 3.96
N HIS A 109 -4.63 1.33 4.49
CA HIS A 109 -4.76 0.49 5.69
C HIS A 109 -5.16 1.29 6.93
N HIS A 110 -4.62 2.49 7.11
CA HIS A 110 -4.95 3.43 8.18
C HIS A 110 -6.42 3.81 8.15
N HIS A 111 -6.94 4.12 6.97
CA HIS A 111 -8.33 4.47 6.79
C HIS A 111 -9.28 3.30 7.07
N ILE A 112 -9.01 2.13 6.49
CA ILE A 112 -9.96 1.00 6.48
C ILE A 112 -9.87 0.17 7.77
N MET A 113 -8.67 0.00 8.31
CA MET A 113 -8.40 -1.00 9.35
C MET A 113 -7.71 -0.40 10.57
N VAL A 114 -6.53 0.20 10.43
CA VAL A 114 -5.64 0.46 11.57
C VAL A 114 -6.23 1.50 12.53
N TYR A 115 -6.52 2.73 12.10
CA TYR A 115 -7.05 3.75 13.01
C TYR A 115 -8.44 3.44 13.58
N PRO A 116 -9.41 2.94 12.78
CA PRO A 116 -10.68 2.50 13.33
C PRO A 116 -10.53 1.43 14.42
N GLU A 117 -9.69 0.43 14.20
CA GLU A 117 -9.50 -0.68 15.16
C GLU A 117 -8.69 -0.25 16.38
N MET A 118 -7.65 0.58 16.23
CA MET A 118 -6.93 1.14 17.36
C MET A 118 -7.89 1.91 18.30
N LYS A 119 -8.73 2.78 17.74
CA LYS A 119 -9.77 3.50 18.48
C LYS A 119 -10.75 2.55 19.17
N ARG A 120 -11.19 1.49 18.49
CA ARG A 120 -12.08 0.46 19.05
C ARG A 120 -11.46 -0.31 20.20
N LEU A 121 -10.15 -0.58 20.12
CA LEU A 121 -9.38 -1.28 21.14
C LEU A 121 -8.94 -0.37 22.30
N GLY A 122 -9.15 0.95 22.18
CA GLY A 122 -8.78 1.94 23.20
C GLY A 122 -7.29 2.29 23.22
N TYR A 123 -6.59 2.08 22.10
CA TYR A 123 -5.20 2.48 21.93
C TYR A 123 -5.10 3.72 21.03
N ASN A 124 -4.17 4.59 21.36
CA ASN A 124 -3.81 5.76 20.56
C ASN A 124 -2.29 5.92 20.50
N GLN A 125 -1.83 6.78 19.59
CA GLN A 125 -0.42 7.07 19.37
C GLN A 125 -0.18 8.57 19.55
N ASP A 126 -0.81 9.20 20.55
CA ASP A 126 -0.94 10.66 20.69
C ASP A 126 0.38 11.43 20.57
N ASP A 127 1.47 10.93 21.15
CA ASP A 127 2.79 11.56 21.09
C ASP A 127 3.45 11.42 19.70
N ILE A 128 3.28 10.28 19.04
CA ILE A 128 3.75 10.02 17.67
C ILE A 128 2.94 10.89 16.69
N ASP A 129 1.63 10.91 16.85
CA ASP A 129 0.71 11.72 16.05
C ASP A 129 1.02 13.19 16.22
N LYS A 130 1.26 13.65 17.46
CA LYS A 130 1.67 15.02 17.73
C LYS A 130 2.99 15.39 17.05
N GLN A 131 4.02 14.55 17.14
CA GLN A 131 5.29 14.80 16.44
C GLN A 131 5.11 14.91 14.93
N PHE A 132 4.27 14.05 14.35
CA PHE A 132 3.94 14.11 12.92
C PHE A 132 3.20 15.41 12.58
N ILE A 133 2.17 15.77 13.35
CA ILE A 133 1.39 17.00 13.17
C ILE A 133 2.30 18.22 13.25
N ASP A 134 3.10 18.33 14.32
CA ASP A 134 4.00 19.47 14.56
C ASP A 134 4.97 19.66 13.37
N ASN A 135 5.55 18.57 12.85
CA ASN A 135 6.41 18.62 11.68
C ASN A 135 5.69 19.16 10.42
N ILE A 136 4.43 18.78 10.17
CA ILE A 136 3.66 19.32 9.04
C ILE A 136 3.34 20.80 9.25
N LEU A 137 2.97 21.19 10.48
CA LEU A 137 2.65 22.58 10.82
C LEU A 137 3.87 23.51 10.65
N GLU A 138 5.06 23.06 11.07
CA GLU A 138 6.32 23.79 10.89
C GLU A 138 6.65 24.03 9.41
N ASN A 139 6.25 23.10 8.53
CA ASN A 139 6.52 23.18 7.10
C ASN A 139 5.38 23.82 6.27
N CYS A 140 4.31 24.34 6.90
CA CYS A 140 3.18 24.93 6.19
C CYS A 140 3.49 26.23 5.43
N ASP A 141 4.59 26.91 5.77
CA ASP A 141 5.10 28.08 5.02
C ASP A 141 6.13 27.72 3.94
N LYS A 142 6.61 26.47 3.92
CA LYS A 142 7.65 26.04 3.00
C LYS A 142 7.07 25.91 1.58
N VAL A 143 7.83 26.37 0.60
CA VAL A 143 7.55 26.09 -0.81
C VAL A 143 8.31 24.83 -1.18
N PHE A 144 7.60 23.82 -1.67
CA PHE A 144 8.19 22.57 -2.13
C PHE A 144 8.38 22.61 -3.65
N GLU A 145 9.47 22.01 -4.13
CA GLU A 145 9.79 21.95 -5.55
C GLU A 145 9.87 20.52 -6.05
N GLY A 146 9.52 20.31 -7.32
CA GLY A 146 9.59 19.02 -7.98
C GLY A 146 8.86 17.93 -7.18
N THR A 147 9.58 16.84 -6.90
CA THR A 147 9.03 15.61 -6.32
C THR A 147 8.73 15.73 -4.83
N GLU A 148 9.25 16.75 -4.14
CA GLU A 148 8.91 17.02 -2.74
C GLU A 148 7.41 17.35 -2.58
N LYS A 149 6.80 17.93 -3.61
CA LYS A 149 5.36 18.21 -3.66
C LYS A 149 4.51 16.95 -3.49
N LEU A 150 4.95 15.80 -4.03
CA LEU A 150 4.26 14.51 -3.89
C LEU A 150 4.29 14.03 -2.44
N ALA A 151 5.48 14.05 -1.83
CA ALA A 151 5.64 13.63 -0.43
C ALA A 151 4.78 14.49 0.49
N HIS A 152 4.78 15.80 0.26
CA HIS A 152 3.94 16.72 1.03
C HIS A 152 2.44 16.43 0.86
N ALA A 153 1.95 16.24 -0.37
CA ALA A 153 0.54 15.90 -0.61
C ALA A 153 0.10 14.60 0.07
N VAL A 154 0.96 13.57 0.07
CA VAL A 154 0.69 12.29 0.76
C VAL A 154 0.75 12.46 2.29
N ASN A 155 1.65 13.30 2.80
CA ASN A 155 1.69 13.62 4.21
C ASN A 155 0.45 14.41 4.67
N LEU A 156 -0.13 15.26 3.82
CA LEU A 156 -1.40 15.94 4.11
C LEU A 156 -2.57 14.94 4.19
N LEU A 157 -2.58 13.91 3.34
CA LEU A 157 -3.53 12.81 3.44
C LEU A 157 -3.37 12.07 4.77
N GLU A 158 -2.14 11.69 5.12
CA GLU A 158 -1.84 11.00 6.37
C GLU A 158 -2.21 11.86 7.60
N LEU A 159 -1.92 13.17 7.56
CA LEU A 159 -2.35 14.13 8.59
C LEU A 159 -3.86 14.14 8.74
N TYR A 160 -4.62 14.12 7.64
CA TYR A 160 -6.08 14.06 7.69
C TYR A 160 -6.58 12.76 8.34
N LEU A 161 -5.94 11.63 8.05
CA LEU A 161 -6.32 10.34 8.63
C LEU A 161 -6.05 10.27 10.14
N ARG A 162 -4.96 10.89 10.61
CA ARG A 162 -4.62 11.01 12.03
C ARG A 162 -5.49 12.02 12.77
N SER A 163 -5.66 13.21 12.20
CA SER A 163 -6.37 14.33 12.80
C SER A 163 -7.02 15.20 11.72
N PRO A 164 -8.30 14.95 11.39
CA PRO A 164 -9.06 15.78 10.47
C PRO A 164 -9.11 17.25 10.90
N GLU A 165 -9.17 17.52 12.21
CA GLU A 165 -9.21 18.88 12.75
C GLU A 165 -7.92 19.66 12.49
N SER A 166 -6.76 18.98 12.51
CA SER A 166 -5.47 19.60 12.23
C SER A 166 -5.42 20.20 10.83
N ILE A 167 -6.00 19.53 9.83
CA ILE A 167 -6.09 20.05 8.45
C ILE A 167 -6.93 21.33 8.38
N LEU A 168 -8.07 21.38 9.08
CA LEU A 168 -8.95 22.56 9.05
C LEU A 168 -8.23 23.83 9.54
N ASN A 169 -7.29 23.69 10.49
CA ASN A 169 -6.53 24.80 11.04
C ASN A 169 -5.51 25.39 10.04
N VAL A 170 -5.04 24.59 9.07
CA VAL A 170 -4.00 25.01 8.11
C VAL A 170 -4.48 25.07 6.66
N GLU A 171 -5.71 24.63 6.38
CA GLU A 171 -6.26 24.49 5.03
C GLU A 171 -6.16 25.79 4.21
N HIS A 172 -6.58 26.92 4.79
CA HIS A 172 -6.51 28.22 4.09
C HIS A 172 -5.07 28.57 3.68
N LYS A 173 -4.10 28.23 4.53
CA LYS A 173 -2.69 28.53 4.31
C LYS A 173 -2.13 27.64 3.20
N ILE A 174 -2.29 26.33 3.33
CA ILE A 174 -1.82 25.34 2.34
C ILE A 174 -2.47 25.62 0.97
N LYS A 175 -3.78 25.87 0.92
CA LYS A 175 -4.48 26.19 -0.34
C LYS A 175 -3.89 27.42 -1.05
N LYS A 176 -3.33 28.37 -0.30
CA LYS A 176 -2.72 29.59 -0.83
C LYS A 176 -1.25 29.40 -1.22
N THR A 177 -0.46 28.70 -0.42
CA THR A 177 1.00 28.58 -0.59
C THR A 177 1.45 27.32 -1.35
N GLN A 178 0.61 26.27 -1.34
CA GLN A 178 0.91 24.90 -1.76
C GLN A 178 -0.31 24.32 -2.52
N SER A 179 -0.79 25.06 -3.54
CA SER A 179 -2.06 24.77 -4.21
C SER A 179 -2.09 23.43 -4.94
N ASP A 180 -0.97 23.04 -5.56
CA ASP A 180 -0.88 21.80 -6.33
C ASP A 180 -0.94 20.59 -5.39
N GLU A 181 -0.19 20.66 -4.29
CA GLU A 181 -0.13 19.66 -3.24
C GLU A 181 -1.49 19.48 -2.57
N TYR A 182 -2.16 20.60 -2.26
CA TYR A 182 -3.50 20.59 -1.71
C TYR A 182 -4.50 19.95 -2.67
N GLN A 183 -4.44 20.27 -3.97
CA GLN A 183 -5.34 19.68 -4.96
C GLN A 183 -5.11 18.17 -5.09
N LEU A 184 -3.85 17.72 -5.12
CA LEU A 184 -3.53 16.29 -5.11
C LEU A 184 -4.02 15.62 -3.82
N PHE A 185 -3.82 16.24 -2.66
CA PHE A 185 -4.36 15.76 -1.38
C PHE A 185 -5.88 15.54 -1.45
N ILE A 186 -6.65 16.53 -1.92
CA ILE A 186 -8.11 16.42 -2.04
C ILE A 186 -8.50 15.26 -2.95
N ASP A 187 -7.81 15.12 -4.06
CA ASP A 187 -8.01 14.07 -5.04
C ASP A 187 -7.73 12.66 -4.49
N LEU A 188 -6.66 12.51 -3.70
CA LEU A 188 -6.33 11.27 -3.00
C LEU A 188 -7.35 10.97 -1.90
N LYS A 189 -7.68 11.96 -1.06
CA LYS A 189 -8.67 11.87 0.01
C LYS A 189 -10.03 11.39 -0.50
N ASN A 190 -10.53 12.01 -1.57
CA ASN A 190 -11.82 11.65 -2.17
C ASN A 190 -11.81 10.27 -2.83
N SER A 191 -10.62 9.73 -3.15
CA SER A 191 -10.47 8.37 -3.67
C SER A 191 -10.45 7.33 -2.54
N ILE A 192 -9.97 7.69 -1.35
CA ILE A 192 -9.74 6.76 -0.22
C ILE A 192 -10.91 6.72 0.76
N LEU A 193 -11.42 7.86 1.22
CA LEU A 193 -12.41 7.92 2.30
C LEU A 193 -13.74 7.18 2.05
N PRO A 194 -14.24 7.05 0.81
CA PRO A 194 -15.50 6.34 0.57
C PRO A 194 -15.38 4.80 0.66
N ILE A 195 -14.19 4.25 0.80
CA ILE A 195 -13.94 2.82 0.66
C ILE A 195 -14.38 2.08 1.92
N THR A 196 -15.09 0.98 1.72
CA THR A 196 -15.59 0.13 2.82
C THR A 196 -15.27 -1.35 2.63
N SER A 197 -14.71 -1.73 1.48
CA SER A 197 -14.45 -3.14 1.15
C SER A 197 -13.11 -3.34 0.40
N PRO A 198 -12.54 -4.56 0.43
CA PRO A 198 -11.32 -4.90 -0.31
C PRO A 198 -11.45 -4.66 -1.83
N LEU A 199 -12.62 -4.96 -2.42
CA LEU A 199 -12.85 -4.76 -3.85
C LEU A 199 -12.83 -3.27 -4.23
N GLU A 200 -13.46 -2.42 -3.42
CA GLU A 200 -13.42 -0.97 -3.59
C GLU A 200 -12.00 -0.41 -3.38
N MET A 201 -11.24 -0.98 -2.44
CA MET A 201 -9.86 -0.62 -2.18
C MET A 201 -8.98 -0.81 -3.41
N ARG A 202 -9.14 -1.93 -4.14
CA ARG A 202 -8.44 -2.15 -5.42
C ARG A 202 -8.80 -1.08 -6.45
N ALA A 203 -10.08 -0.80 -6.66
CA ALA A 203 -10.53 0.21 -7.61
C ALA A 203 -9.95 1.61 -7.26
N ALA A 204 -9.85 1.92 -5.98
CA ALA A 204 -9.29 3.16 -5.49
C ALA A 204 -7.77 3.24 -5.63
N TYR A 205 -7.02 2.14 -5.46
CA TYR A 205 -5.59 2.12 -5.81
C TYR A 205 -5.37 2.53 -7.26
N ALA A 206 -6.15 1.97 -8.20
CA ALA A 206 -6.04 2.34 -9.62
C ALA A 206 -6.25 3.85 -9.85
N LYS A 207 -7.26 4.44 -9.18
CA LYS A 207 -7.53 5.88 -9.24
C LYS A 207 -6.39 6.71 -8.65
N VAL A 208 -5.89 6.33 -7.48
CA VAL A 208 -4.79 7.01 -6.79
C VAL A 208 -3.51 6.97 -7.64
N LEU A 209 -3.10 5.79 -8.12
CA LEU A 209 -1.90 5.66 -8.95
C LEU A 209 -1.99 6.45 -10.26
N LYS A 210 -3.19 6.51 -10.86
CA LYS A 210 -3.44 7.36 -12.03
C LYS A 210 -3.24 8.83 -11.70
N LYS A 211 -3.80 9.32 -10.59
CA LYS A 211 -3.66 10.72 -10.13
C LYS A 211 -2.21 11.08 -9.81
N LEU A 212 -1.46 10.18 -9.19
CA LEU A 212 -0.02 10.37 -8.96
C LEU A 212 0.75 10.48 -10.29
N ASN A 213 0.43 9.62 -11.26
CA ASN A 213 1.06 9.66 -12.58
C ASN A 213 0.74 10.97 -13.33
N GLU A 214 -0.52 11.42 -13.28
CA GLU A 214 -0.95 12.70 -13.86
C GLU A 214 -0.22 13.89 -13.22
N PHE A 215 -0.11 13.88 -11.88
CA PHE A 215 0.61 14.92 -11.15
C PHE A 215 2.09 14.98 -11.54
N VAL A 216 2.77 13.83 -11.56
CA VAL A 216 4.20 13.76 -11.93
C VAL A 216 4.41 14.26 -13.36
N TYR A 217 3.54 13.87 -14.28
CA TYR A 217 3.61 14.36 -15.65
C TYR A 217 3.49 15.89 -15.72
N GLN A 218 2.64 16.51 -14.89
CA GLN A 218 2.53 17.97 -14.85
C GLN A 218 3.80 18.66 -14.32
N ILE A 219 4.43 18.11 -13.28
CA ILE A 219 5.58 18.77 -12.62
C ILE A 219 6.94 18.43 -13.24
N ALA A 220 7.05 17.27 -13.90
CA ALA A 220 8.33 16.74 -14.40
C ALA A 220 8.28 16.29 -15.87
N ASN A 221 7.11 16.33 -16.52
CA ASN A 221 6.90 15.84 -17.89
C ASN A 221 7.31 14.37 -18.07
N GLU A 222 7.14 13.56 -17.02
CA GLU A 222 7.49 12.14 -16.99
C GLU A 222 6.22 11.28 -16.91
N SER A 223 6.13 10.26 -17.77
CA SER A 223 5.08 9.24 -17.72
C SER A 223 5.62 7.98 -17.05
N LEU A 224 5.18 7.72 -15.82
CA LEU A 224 5.66 6.62 -15.00
C LEU A 224 4.89 5.32 -15.21
N TYR A 225 3.65 5.40 -15.71
CA TYR A 225 2.77 4.25 -15.90
C TYR A 225 2.50 3.47 -14.60
N LEU A 226 2.41 4.17 -13.45
CA LEU A 226 2.31 3.55 -12.11
C LEU A 226 1.19 2.51 -12.00
N ASN A 227 0.03 2.75 -12.61
CA ASN A 227 -1.10 1.80 -12.59
C ASN A 227 -0.82 0.49 -13.36
N ILE A 228 0.19 0.48 -14.23
CA ILE A 228 0.63 -0.69 -15.00
C ILE A 228 1.83 -1.36 -14.34
N ILE A 229 2.80 -0.58 -13.85
CA ILE A 229 4.07 -1.12 -13.35
C ILE A 229 4.07 -1.43 -11.84
N ILE A 230 3.02 -1.03 -11.11
CA ILE A 230 2.79 -1.44 -9.73
C ILE A 230 1.74 -2.54 -9.72
N LEU A 231 2.11 -3.67 -9.14
CA LEU A 231 1.18 -4.76 -8.90
C LEU A 231 0.35 -4.45 -7.68
N VAL A 232 -0.95 -4.65 -7.81
CA VAL A 232 -1.88 -4.64 -6.69
C VAL A 232 -2.46 -6.04 -6.58
N SER A 233 -2.60 -6.53 -5.35
CA SER A 233 -3.14 -7.85 -5.09
C SER A 233 -4.49 -8.05 -5.77
N PRO A 234 -4.65 -9.10 -6.60
CA PRO A 234 -5.89 -9.34 -7.34
C PRO A 234 -7.03 -9.69 -6.40
N ILE A 235 -8.21 -9.10 -6.63
CA ILE A 235 -9.45 -9.43 -5.93
C ILE A 235 -10.52 -9.65 -6.98
N PHE A 236 -11.02 -10.87 -7.07
CA PHE A 236 -12.04 -11.26 -8.04
C PHE A 236 -13.28 -11.81 -7.33
N PRO A 237 -14.49 -11.42 -7.76
CA PRO A 237 -15.72 -12.05 -7.29
C PRO A 237 -15.75 -13.55 -7.62
N ASP A 238 -16.36 -14.37 -6.77
CA ASP A 238 -16.49 -15.82 -6.99
C ASP A 238 -17.12 -16.17 -8.35
N SER A 239 -18.04 -15.33 -8.82
CA SER A 239 -18.69 -15.49 -10.13
C SER A 239 -17.73 -15.41 -11.33
N TYR A 240 -16.50 -14.93 -11.12
CA TYR A 240 -15.46 -14.83 -12.15
C TYR A 240 -14.55 -16.07 -12.16
N LEU A 241 -14.45 -16.81 -11.04
CA LEU A 241 -13.46 -17.88 -10.85
C LEU A 241 -13.62 -19.03 -11.85
N GLU A 242 -14.86 -19.39 -12.18
CA GLU A 242 -15.16 -20.49 -13.10
C GLU A 242 -15.20 -20.08 -14.59
N LYS A 243 -15.02 -18.79 -14.88
CA LYS A 243 -14.93 -18.28 -16.25
C LYS A 243 -13.50 -18.40 -16.76
N SER A 244 -13.33 -18.37 -18.09
CA SER A 244 -12.01 -18.21 -18.72
C SER A 244 -11.31 -16.99 -18.13
N ALA A 245 -10.02 -17.08 -17.82
CA ALA A 245 -9.27 -15.96 -17.24
C ALA A 245 -9.27 -14.74 -18.16
N ALA A 246 -9.29 -14.95 -19.48
CA ALA A 246 -9.44 -13.91 -20.50
C ALA A 246 -10.78 -13.16 -20.44
N PHE A 247 -11.76 -13.62 -19.67
CA PHE A 247 -12.98 -12.86 -19.37
C PHE A 247 -12.62 -11.60 -18.57
N SER A 248 -11.86 -11.76 -17.48
CA SER A 248 -11.55 -10.70 -16.50
C SER A 248 -10.19 -10.04 -16.71
N LEU A 249 -9.26 -10.72 -17.39
CA LEU A 249 -7.86 -10.30 -17.53
C LEU A 249 -7.50 -10.05 -19.00
N TYR A 250 -6.51 -9.18 -19.20
CA TYR A 250 -5.86 -8.97 -20.50
C TYR A 250 -4.37 -8.72 -20.33
N THR A 251 -3.61 -8.82 -21.43
CA THR A 251 -2.17 -8.60 -21.41
C THR A 251 -1.75 -7.29 -22.06
N LEU A 252 -0.73 -6.66 -21.49
CA LEU A 252 -0.02 -5.51 -22.04
C LEU A 252 1.49 -5.81 -22.06
N LYS A 253 2.18 -5.38 -23.11
CA LYS A 253 3.64 -5.48 -23.23
C LYS A 253 4.17 -4.07 -23.45
N LEU A 254 4.90 -3.55 -22.47
CA LEU A 254 5.54 -2.25 -22.57
C LEU A 254 6.91 -2.39 -23.22
N LYS A 255 7.28 -1.42 -24.07
CA LYS A 255 8.61 -1.37 -24.67
C LYS A 255 9.65 -1.14 -23.57
N GLY A 256 10.76 -1.89 -23.60
CA GLY A 256 11.85 -1.78 -22.62
C GLY A 256 11.69 -2.66 -21.38
N TYR A 257 10.59 -3.42 -21.26
CA TYR A 257 10.38 -4.36 -20.15
C TYR A 257 10.35 -5.80 -20.65
N PRO A 258 11.08 -6.74 -20.02
CA PRO A 258 11.05 -8.16 -20.41
C PRO A 258 9.73 -8.88 -20.03
N HIS A 259 8.92 -8.26 -19.19
CA HIS A 259 7.68 -8.80 -18.65
C HIS A 259 6.50 -8.64 -19.60
N VAL A 260 5.53 -9.56 -19.49
CA VAL A 260 4.15 -9.36 -19.92
C VAL A 260 3.33 -9.00 -18.69
N PHE A 261 2.69 -7.83 -18.74
CA PHE A 261 1.84 -7.33 -17.68
C PHE A 261 0.45 -7.93 -17.86
N VAL A 262 -0.12 -8.54 -16.82
CA VAL A 262 -1.49 -9.04 -16.81
C VAL A 262 -2.34 -8.10 -15.97
N LEU A 263 -3.29 -7.43 -16.62
CA LEU A 263 -4.12 -6.40 -16.02
C LEU A 263 -5.56 -6.87 -15.90
N ASP A 264 -6.26 -6.44 -14.85
CA ASP A 264 -7.71 -6.59 -14.79
C ASP A 264 -8.40 -5.60 -15.73
N LYS A 265 -9.46 -6.05 -16.39
CA LYS A 265 -10.20 -5.24 -17.36
C LYS A 265 -11.06 -4.15 -16.73
N ASP A 266 -11.45 -4.34 -15.47
CA ASP A 266 -12.37 -3.43 -14.79
C ASP A 266 -11.66 -2.11 -14.43
N HIS A 267 -10.39 -2.17 -14.01
CA HIS A 267 -9.64 -1.02 -13.50
C HIS A 267 -8.36 -0.71 -14.28
N ASN A 268 -7.96 -1.58 -15.22
CA ASN A 268 -6.66 -1.48 -15.91
C ASN A 268 -5.49 -1.41 -14.92
N GLN A 269 -5.54 -2.26 -13.89
CA GLN A 269 -4.51 -2.36 -12.87
C GLN A 269 -3.79 -3.69 -12.97
N CYS A 270 -2.47 -3.66 -12.79
CA CYS A 270 -1.66 -4.86 -12.86
C CYS A 270 -1.99 -5.82 -11.71
N CYS A 271 -2.24 -7.08 -12.08
CA CYS A 271 -2.47 -8.19 -11.17
C CYS A 271 -1.24 -9.09 -11.08
N TYR A 272 -0.52 -9.26 -12.19
CA TYR A 272 0.61 -10.19 -12.31
C TYR A 272 1.65 -9.67 -13.30
N PHE A 273 2.93 -9.91 -13.00
CA PHE A 273 4.02 -9.77 -13.95
C PHE A 273 4.50 -11.16 -14.36
N LEU A 274 4.40 -11.48 -15.64
CA LEU A 274 4.88 -12.77 -16.14
C LEU A 274 6.17 -12.59 -16.93
N SER A 275 7.20 -13.37 -16.59
CA SER A 275 8.46 -13.44 -17.33
C SER A 275 8.99 -14.85 -17.40
N ASN A 276 9.96 -15.08 -18.29
CA ASN A 276 10.70 -16.33 -18.36
C ASN A 276 12.04 -16.17 -17.66
N ASN A 277 12.05 -16.16 -16.32
CA ASN A 277 13.26 -15.94 -15.49
C ASN A 277 14.03 -14.67 -15.89
N GLY A 278 13.32 -13.54 -15.99
CA GLY A 278 13.90 -12.26 -16.40
C GLY A 278 14.13 -12.10 -17.90
N LYS A 279 13.86 -13.14 -18.71
CA LYS A 279 13.88 -13.05 -20.18
C LYS A 279 12.52 -12.64 -20.74
N ASP A 280 12.57 -12.10 -21.96
CA ASP A 280 11.39 -11.73 -22.73
C ASP A 280 10.42 -12.91 -22.86
N LEU A 281 9.18 -12.68 -22.43
CA LEU A 281 8.08 -13.61 -22.59
C LEU A 281 7.18 -13.17 -23.75
N ASP A 282 6.82 -14.11 -24.63
CA ASP A 282 5.90 -13.83 -25.73
C ASP A 282 4.50 -13.52 -25.20
N LYS A 283 3.98 -12.35 -25.57
CA LYS A 283 2.62 -11.92 -25.24
C LYS A 283 1.57 -12.91 -25.76
N ASN A 284 1.78 -13.50 -26.93
CA ASN A 284 0.82 -14.45 -27.51
C ASN A 284 0.72 -15.74 -26.70
N TYR A 285 1.85 -16.21 -26.18
CA TYR A 285 1.87 -17.34 -25.26
C TYR A 285 1.02 -17.08 -24.02
N VAL A 286 1.20 -15.92 -23.37
CA VAL A 286 0.38 -15.54 -22.21
C VAL A 286 -1.10 -15.39 -22.57
N ASN A 287 -1.41 -14.78 -23.72
CA ASN A 287 -2.79 -14.66 -24.18
C ASN A 287 -3.46 -16.02 -24.37
N ASN A 288 -2.74 -17.03 -24.85
CA ASN A 288 -3.27 -18.39 -25.00
C ASN A 288 -3.56 -19.01 -23.62
N ILE A 289 -2.63 -18.87 -22.66
CA ILE A 289 -2.85 -19.30 -21.27
C ILE A 289 -4.14 -18.69 -20.70
N LEU A 290 -4.33 -17.37 -20.85
CA LEU A 290 -5.52 -16.69 -20.32
C LEU A 290 -6.81 -17.20 -20.96
N LYS A 291 -6.79 -17.55 -22.26
CA LYS A 291 -7.97 -18.05 -22.97
C LYS A 291 -8.33 -19.47 -22.55
N GLU A 292 -7.33 -20.33 -22.41
CA GLU A 292 -7.48 -21.77 -22.17
C GLU A 292 -7.73 -22.10 -20.69
N SER A 293 -7.24 -21.27 -19.77
CA SER A 293 -7.37 -21.51 -18.33
C SER A 293 -8.63 -20.87 -17.75
N LYS A 294 -9.25 -21.53 -16.77
CA LYS A 294 -10.17 -20.84 -15.85
C LYS A 294 -9.41 -19.85 -14.99
N LEU A 295 -10.08 -18.82 -14.50
CA LEU A 295 -9.46 -17.84 -13.60
C LEU A 295 -8.95 -18.49 -12.31
N SER A 296 -9.71 -19.43 -11.73
CA SER A 296 -9.30 -20.16 -10.52
C SER A 296 -8.02 -20.99 -10.75
N ASP A 297 -7.91 -21.65 -11.90
CA ASP A 297 -6.73 -22.45 -12.25
C ASP A 297 -5.50 -21.56 -12.47
N LEU A 298 -5.68 -20.41 -13.13
CA LEU A 298 -4.61 -19.43 -13.33
C LEU A 298 -4.10 -18.89 -11.98
N ILE A 299 -5.00 -18.51 -11.07
CA ILE A 299 -4.63 -18.01 -9.74
C ILE A 299 -3.78 -19.07 -9.02
N LYS A 300 -4.22 -20.33 -8.99
CA LYS A 300 -3.48 -21.43 -8.36
C LYS A 300 -2.11 -21.66 -8.97
N MET A 301 -1.96 -21.47 -10.28
CA MET A 301 -0.68 -21.62 -10.97
C MET A 301 0.32 -20.50 -10.61
N LEU A 302 -0.19 -19.31 -10.25
CA LEU A 302 0.60 -18.12 -9.94
C LEU A 302 0.79 -17.89 -8.42
N SER A 303 0.20 -18.74 -7.58
CA SER A 303 0.27 -18.71 -6.11
C SER A 303 1.35 -19.65 -5.59
#